data_AF-V5H5G2-F1
#
_entry.id   AF-V5H5G2-F1
#
_cell.length_a   1.000
_cell.length_b   1.000
_cell.length_c   1.000
_cell.angle_alpha   90.00
_cell.angle_beta   90.00
_cell.angle_gamma   90.00
#
_symmetry.space_group_name_H-M   'P 1'
#
loop_
_entity.id
_entity.type
_entity.pdbx_description
1 polymer ?
#
loop_
_entity_poly.entity_id
_entity_poly.type
_entity_poly.pdbx_seq_one_letter_code
_entity_poly.pdbx_strand_id
1 'polypeptide(L)'
;MGCAWIVCLLALGCLAGSVSSPPAPAPSRQFDLGTTYKYSLASDVYLNEATSRPTDKTGRSVGYGLRASTAVTCLWKSPRDPLNRLFQIELSNVHLAVVPAESPEAERSQHASQWDSASPLPLFVLQQSNEVVKVWSHQESLDSVNVKKAVASMLQYQLTPEDKQQVRVDVSGKCQVSFKTNGNHVTKTKSGCTHPDKAQFFHPNPIQSPTIVSQSESAYELLPDLTAPKSVHIKEDVTMFVNVWKEANIRVTAEHTFRLEGTSPSAKSFVANTEVEVIQQLTAGKKLVEDTIVARPEIKKCTKNCKSLAENVKLFEANLRPKSLATLKSSVSFLRLLQSFREASEKDIHAVLKSGKNKKIVPQLLDLTAAAQTLASVKASLKFLDFNSENDLAERFLVSLVAASHPSSSIITEILAVAQKDLKNEKNKAAAIATLGALIKTYCRAHPKSRQARANQRCPQVHGGRVGAVQAGDLLAHVLARPAERCAAVEHQEHAVRHPQRQQEDRAHRAASSQADWKRAPERRGVTNNR
;
A
#
# COMPACT_ATOMS: atom_id res chain seq x y z
N MET A 1 60.22 30.18 -76.18
CA MET A 1 61.15 29.34 -75.39
C MET A 1 61.37 30.02 -74.05
N GLY A 2 61.16 29.30 -72.93
CA GLY A 2 61.36 29.76 -71.53
C GLY A 2 60.18 30.56 -70.96
N CYS A 3 59.34 30.02 -70.06
CA CYS A 3 59.50 30.00 -68.57
C CYS A 3 59.70 31.41 -67.99
N ALA A 4 58.93 31.95 -67.02
CA ALA A 4 58.09 31.33 -65.99
C ALA A 4 57.24 32.39 -65.22
N TRP A 5 56.39 31.90 -64.28
CA TRP A 5 55.65 32.57 -63.17
C TRP A 5 54.36 33.31 -63.58
N ILE A 6 53.17 33.13 -62.98
CA ILE A 6 52.80 32.98 -61.55
C ILE A 6 51.53 32.10 -61.41
N VAL A 7 51.52 31.21 -60.41
CA VAL A 7 50.37 30.39 -59.98
C VAL A 7 49.61 31.15 -58.88
N CYS A 8 48.29 31.29 -59.03
CA CYS A 8 47.38 31.75 -57.98
C CYS A 8 46.22 30.74 -57.89
N LEU A 9 46.19 29.93 -56.81
CA LEU A 9 45.19 28.91 -56.55
C LEU A 9 44.48 29.25 -55.23
N LEU A 10 43.23 29.70 -55.34
CA LEU A 10 42.26 29.79 -54.25
C LEU A 10 41.53 28.44 -54.17
N ALA A 11 41.78 27.67 -53.11
CA ALA A 11 40.96 26.52 -52.73
C ALA A 11 40.34 26.81 -51.36
N LEU A 12 39.04 27.11 -51.37
CA LEU A 12 38.20 27.29 -50.18
C LEU A 12 37.81 25.91 -49.63
N GLY A 13 37.71 25.83 -48.30
CA GLY A 13 37.68 24.61 -47.53
C GLY A 13 36.40 23.77 -47.58
N CYS A 14 36.58 22.49 -47.26
CA CYS A 14 35.58 21.61 -46.65
C CYS A 14 36.28 20.83 -45.53
N LEU A 15 36.25 21.36 -44.31
CA LEU A 15 36.56 20.62 -43.10
C LEU A 15 35.31 19.82 -42.70
N ALA A 16 35.26 18.56 -43.08
CA ALA A 16 34.29 17.61 -42.51
C ALA A 16 34.75 17.24 -41.10
N GLY A 17 34.11 17.85 -40.09
CA GLY A 17 34.23 17.42 -38.70
C GLY A 17 33.61 16.05 -38.53
N SER A 18 34.43 15.05 -38.24
CA SER A 18 34.01 13.74 -37.77
C SER A 18 33.34 13.89 -36.41
N VAL A 19 32.01 13.91 -36.40
CA VAL A 19 31.21 13.73 -35.17
C VAL A 19 31.46 12.31 -34.70
N SER A 20 32.36 12.14 -33.74
CA SER A 20 32.49 10.90 -32.98
C SER A 20 31.19 10.73 -32.19
N SER A 21 30.32 9.84 -32.67
CA SER A 21 29.20 9.35 -31.88
C SER A 21 29.70 8.93 -30.49
N PRO A 22 28.98 9.25 -29.40
CA PRO A 22 29.34 8.73 -28.09
C PRO A 22 29.39 7.20 -28.17
N PRO A 23 30.39 6.55 -27.53
CA PRO A 23 30.46 5.09 -27.51
C PRO A 23 29.13 4.53 -27.00
N ALA A 24 28.60 3.53 -27.69
CA ALA A 24 27.43 2.79 -27.24
C ALA A 24 27.63 2.39 -25.77
N PRO A 25 26.60 2.52 -24.90
CA PRO A 25 26.72 2.11 -23.51
C PRO A 25 27.18 0.65 -23.47
N ALA A 26 28.30 0.41 -22.78
CA ALA A 26 28.85 -0.93 -22.63
C ALA A 26 27.73 -1.86 -22.11
N PRO A 27 27.59 -3.08 -22.65
CA PRO A 27 26.56 -4.00 -22.21
C PRO A 27 26.70 -4.22 -20.71
N SER A 28 25.59 -4.12 -19.97
CA SER A 28 25.63 -4.28 -18.52
C SER A 28 26.19 -5.66 -18.18
N ARG A 29 27.32 -5.68 -17.45
CA ARG A 29 27.92 -6.90 -16.91
C ARG A 29 27.08 -7.54 -15.79
N GLN A 30 26.00 -6.89 -15.39
CA GLN A 30 25.18 -7.32 -14.29
C GLN A 30 24.43 -8.63 -14.60
N PHE A 31 24.77 -9.68 -13.86
CA PHE A 31 24.29 -11.06 -13.90
C PHE A 31 24.54 -11.78 -15.22
N ASP A 32 25.29 -12.87 -15.18
CA ASP A 32 25.58 -13.69 -16.36
C ASP A 32 24.41 -14.59 -16.71
N LEU A 33 24.12 -14.68 -18.03
CA LEU A 33 23.06 -15.52 -18.55
C LEU A 33 23.36 -16.99 -18.23
N GLY A 34 22.36 -17.74 -17.77
CA GLY A 34 22.52 -19.15 -17.43
C GLY A 34 23.38 -19.37 -16.18
N THR A 35 23.61 -18.35 -15.36
CA THR A 35 24.29 -18.50 -14.07
C THR A 35 23.30 -18.36 -12.92
N THR A 36 23.40 -19.28 -11.96
CA THR A 36 22.68 -19.20 -10.68
C THR A 36 23.62 -18.65 -9.62
N TYR A 37 23.20 -17.55 -9.00
CA TYR A 37 23.85 -16.92 -7.86
C TYR A 37 23.12 -17.35 -6.58
N LYS A 38 23.85 -17.99 -5.66
CA LYS A 38 23.30 -18.49 -4.40
C LYS A 38 23.64 -17.51 -3.28
N TYR A 39 22.63 -17.09 -2.55
CA TYR A 39 22.75 -16.10 -1.47
C TYR A 39 22.20 -16.63 -0.16
N SER A 40 22.81 -16.20 0.94
CA SER A 40 22.18 -16.22 2.25
C SER A 40 21.38 -14.93 2.45
N LEU A 41 20.15 -15.06 2.95
CA LEU A 41 19.25 -13.95 3.28
C LEU A 41 19.01 -13.96 4.79
N ALA A 42 19.28 -12.83 5.43
CA ALA A 42 18.92 -12.53 6.80
C ALA A 42 18.09 -11.24 6.84
N SER A 43 16.99 -11.24 7.57
CA SER A 43 16.09 -10.09 7.69
C SER A 43 15.54 -10.01 9.09
N ASP A 44 15.98 -9.04 9.87
CA ASP A 44 15.56 -8.83 11.25
C ASP A 44 14.74 -7.56 11.38
N VAL A 45 13.65 -7.63 12.15
CA VAL A 45 12.78 -6.49 12.42
C VAL A 45 12.62 -6.35 13.92
N TYR A 46 12.86 -5.16 14.43
CA TYR A 46 12.78 -4.82 15.84
C TYR A 46 11.77 -3.70 16.07
N LEU A 47 11.06 -3.84 17.18
CA LEU A 47 10.14 -2.86 17.72
C LEU A 47 10.69 -2.33 19.04
N ASN A 48 10.78 -1.02 19.16
CA ASN A 48 11.15 -0.36 20.42
C ASN A 48 10.40 0.98 20.57
N GLU A 49 10.48 1.56 21.75
CA GLU A 49 10.19 2.97 21.97
C GLU A 49 11.37 3.80 21.41
N ALA A 50 11.08 4.87 20.68
CA ALA A 50 12.07 5.83 20.25
C ALA A 50 12.54 6.65 21.47
N THR A 51 13.84 6.57 21.76
CA THR A 51 14.43 7.37 22.85
C THR A 51 14.33 8.85 22.55
N SER A 52 13.91 9.64 23.54
CA SER A 52 13.88 11.10 23.43
C SER A 52 15.27 11.72 23.62
N ARG A 53 16.22 11.01 24.26
CA ARG A 53 17.62 11.42 24.46
C ARG A 53 18.59 10.26 24.25
N PRO A 54 19.80 10.50 23.70
CA PRO A 54 20.81 9.45 23.45
C PRO A 54 21.29 8.68 24.69
N THR A 55 21.09 9.24 25.89
CA THR A 55 21.56 8.71 27.17
C THR A 55 20.52 7.87 27.91
N ASP A 56 19.27 7.84 27.44
CA ASP A 56 18.22 7.06 28.09
C ASP A 56 18.40 5.59 27.72
N LYS A 57 18.32 4.70 28.72
CA LYS A 57 18.32 3.26 28.49
C LYS A 57 17.16 2.94 27.56
N THR A 58 17.45 2.46 26.36
CA THR A 58 16.44 1.94 25.44
C THR A 58 15.63 0.86 26.15
N GLY A 59 14.31 0.87 26.00
CA GLY A 59 13.51 -0.31 26.37
C GLY A 59 14.05 -1.56 25.67
N ARG A 60 13.79 -2.75 26.23
CA ARG A 60 14.17 -4.01 25.57
C ARG A 60 13.47 -4.09 24.22
N SER A 61 14.19 -4.01 23.11
CA SER A 61 13.57 -4.18 21.80
C SER A 61 13.13 -5.63 21.62
N VAL A 62 11.94 -5.81 21.07
CA VAL A 62 11.41 -7.13 20.71
C VAL A 62 11.41 -7.26 19.20
N GLY A 63 11.78 -8.43 18.68
CA GLY A 63 11.90 -8.61 17.25
C GLY A 63 11.79 -10.06 16.81
N TYR A 64 11.69 -10.20 15.49
CA TYR A 64 11.75 -11.48 14.82
C TYR A 64 12.67 -11.36 13.61
N GLY A 65 13.21 -12.50 13.21
CA GLY A 65 14.13 -12.63 12.09
C GLY A 65 13.63 -13.67 11.12
N LEU A 66 13.97 -13.49 9.85
CA LEU A 66 13.84 -14.47 8.79
C LEU A 66 15.24 -14.85 8.33
N ARG A 67 15.50 -16.15 8.18
CA ARG A 67 16.69 -16.70 7.53
C ARG A 67 16.25 -17.54 6.35
N ALA A 68 16.95 -17.43 5.23
CA ALA A 68 16.66 -18.22 4.04
C ALA A 68 17.90 -18.36 3.16
N SER A 69 17.90 -19.41 2.33
CA SER A 69 18.79 -19.54 1.18
C SER A 69 18.03 -19.16 -0.08
N THR A 70 18.62 -18.29 -0.90
CA THR A 70 18.00 -17.74 -2.09
C THR A 70 18.83 -18.09 -3.33
N ALA A 71 18.19 -18.56 -4.38
CA ALA A 71 18.82 -18.73 -5.69
C ALA A 71 18.28 -17.69 -6.67
N VAL A 72 19.17 -16.92 -7.29
CA VAL A 72 18.84 -15.94 -8.34
C VAL A 72 19.48 -16.40 -9.64
N THR A 73 18.67 -16.73 -10.63
CA THR A 73 19.15 -17.22 -11.93
C THR A 73 18.74 -16.26 -13.04
N CYS A 74 19.69 -15.79 -13.86
CA CYS A 74 19.38 -15.02 -15.06
C CYS A 74 19.00 -15.98 -16.19
N LEU A 75 17.71 -16.03 -16.53
CA LEU A 75 17.16 -16.98 -17.50
C LEU A 75 17.25 -16.47 -18.94
N TRP A 76 17.16 -15.16 -19.13
CA TRP A 76 17.10 -14.54 -20.46
C TRP A 76 17.62 -13.09 -20.41
N LYS A 77 18.27 -12.67 -21.49
CA LYS A 77 18.60 -11.28 -21.79
C LYS A 77 18.00 -10.92 -23.13
N SER A 78 17.43 -9.73 -23.26
CA SER A 78 16.88 -9.31 -24.55
C SER A 78 17.99 -9.18 -25.60
N PRO A 79 17.81 -9.75 -26.80
CA PRO A 79 18.72 -9.51 -27.92
C PRO A 79 18.77 -8.04 -28.37
N ARG A 80 17.73 -7.25 -28.04
CA ARG A 80 17.61 -5.83 -28.43
C ARG A 80 18.19 -4.87 -27.39
N ASP A 81 18.05 -5.22 -26.12
CA ASP A 81 18.50 -4.40 -25.00
C ASP A 81 18.98 -5.29 -23.83
N PRO A 82 20.30 -5.47 -23.67
CA PRO A 82 20.86 -6.34 -22.62
C PRO A 82 20.52 -5.91 -21.18
N LEU A 83 20.03 -4.70 -20.95
CA LEU A 83 19.53 -4.26 -19.63
C LEU A 83 18.19 -4.92 -19.28
N ASN A 84 17.46 -5.41 -20.30
CA ASN A 84 16.21 -6.13 -20.16
C ASN A 84 16.49 -7.62 -19.92
N ARG A 85 16.10 -8.09 -18.73
CA ARG A 85 16.50 -9.39 -18.20
C ARG A 85 15.33 -10.07 -17.51
N LEU A 86 15.27 -11.39 -17.62
CA LEU A 86 14.33 -12.21 -16.86
C LEU A 86 15.09 -13.03 -15.83
N PHE A 87 14.69 -12.90 -14.57
CA PHE A 87 15.24 -13.66 -13.46
C PHE A 87 14.25 -14.70 -12.93
N GLN A 88 14.80 -15.78 -12.41
CA GLN A 88 14.11 -16.73 -11.55
C GLN A 88 14.65 -16.59 -10.13
N ILE A 89 13.76 -16.41 -9.16
CA ILE A 89 14.08 -16.30 -7.74
C ILE A 89 13.41 -17.46 -6.99
N GLU A 90 14.20 -18.26 -6.29
CA GLU A 90 13.74 -19.37 -5.47
C GLU A 90 14.20 -19.17 -4.02
N LEU A 91 13.33 -19.51 -3.08
CA LEU A 91 13.61 -19.53 -1.64
C LEU A 91 13.65 -20.97 -1.15
N SER A 92 14.59 -21.24 -0.25
CA SER A 92 14.79 -22.55 0.37
C SER A 92 15.32 -22.36 1.79
N ASN A 93 15.24 -23.41 2.63
CA ASN A 93 15.72 -23.39 4.01
C ASN A 93 15.24 -22.18 4.81
N VAL A 94 13.95 -21.87 4.70
CA VAL A 94 13.37 -20.68 5.31
C VAL A 94 13.06 -20.97 6.77
N HIS A 95 13.57 -20.15 7.67
CA HIS A 95 13.40 -20.30 9.11
C HIS A 95 13.06 -18.96 9.77
N LEU A 96 12.19 -19.01 10.77
CA LEU A 96 11.94 -17.88 11.66
C LEU A 96 12.83 -17.97 12.89
N ALA A 97 13.41 -16.83 13.25
CA ALA A 97 14.16 -16.66 14.48
C ALA A 97 13.42 -15.67 15.39
N VAL A 98 13.39 -15.94 16.69
CA VAL A 98 13.06 -14.89 17.66
C VAL A 98 14.35 -14.14 17.94
N VAL A 99 14.31 -12.81 17.83
CA VAL A 99 15.51 -12.00 17.93
C VAL A 99 15.37 -11.04 19.11
N PRO A 100 16.00 -11.36 20.26
CA PRO A 100 16.31 -10.34 21.25
C PRO A 100 17.30 -9.36 20.60
N ALA A 101 17.01 -8.06 20.63
CA ALA A 101 17.83 -7.07 19.91
C ALA A 101 19.30 -6.97 20.36
N GLU A 102 19.61 -7.50 21.54
CA GLU A 102 20.96 -7.46 22.13
C GLU A 102 21.73 -8.77 21.93
N SER A 103 21.10 -9.81 21.37
CA SER A 103 21.74 -11.12 21.21
C SER A 103 22.54 -11.22 19.90
N PRO A 104 23.82 -11.65 19.96
CA PRO A 104 24.60 -12.03 18.78
C PRO A 104 23.87 -13.05 17.92
N GLU A 105 24.14 -13.07 16.62
CA GLU A 105 23.43 -13.95 15.67
C GLU A 105 23.51 -15.44 16.04
N ALA A 106 24.65 -15.87 16.58
CA ALA A 106 24.87 -17.25 17.03
C ALA A 106 23.97 -17.68 18.22
N GLU A 107 23.42 -16.73 18.98
CA GLU A 107 22.58 -16.99 20.16
C GLU A 107 21.08 -16.93 19.83
N ARG A 108 20.72 -16.62 18.59
CA ARG A 108 19.33 -16.48 18.16
C ARG A 108 18.69 -17.85 17.98
N SER A 109 17.63 -18.09 18.73
CA SER A 109 16.90 -19.36 18.68
C SER A 109 16.03 -19.43 17.44
N GLN A 110 16.25 -20.47 16.63
CA GLN A 110 15.35 -20.82 15.53
C GLN A 110 14.09 -21.49 16.08
N HIS A 111 12.94 -21.15 15.50
CA HIS A 111 11.67 -21.72 15.91
C HIS A 111 10.95 -22.35 14.73
N ALA A 112 10.40 -23.55 14.97
CA ALA A 112 9.55 -24.21 14.02
C ALA A 112 8.34 -23.33 13.68
N SER A 113 8.06 -23.17 12.39
CA SER A 113 7.02 -22.29 11.90
C SER A 113 6.38 -22.84 10.63
N GLN A 114 5.21 -22.31 10.26
CA GLN A 114 4.58 -22.63 8.98
C GLN A 114 5.44 -22.23 7.77
N TRP A 115 6.41 -21.33 7.98
CA TRP A 115 7.36 -20.90 6.97
C TRP A 115 8.49 -21.92 6.72
N ASP A 116 8.70 -22.88 7.61
CA ASP A 116 9.66 -23.97 7.31
C ASP A 116 9.15 -24.85 6.14
N SER A 117 7.84 -24.81 5.89
CA SER A 117 7.20 -25.40 4.70
C SER A 117 6.92 -24.36 3.60
N ALA A 118 7.62 -23.22 3.61
CA ALA A 118 7.44 -22.17 2.61
C ALA A 118 7.59 -22.74 1.20
N SER A 119 6.75 -22.23 0.29
CA SER A 119 6.64 -22.72 -1.07
C SER A 119 7.98 -22.56 -1.81
N PRO A 120 8.58 -23.67 -2.29
CA PRO A 120 9.82 -23.63 -3.08
C PRO A 120 9.59 -23.15 -4.52
N LEU A 121 8.35 -22.80 -4.88
CA LEU A 121 8.00 -22.38 -6.24
C LEU A 121 8.74 -21.09 -6.63
N PRO A 122 9.18 -20.93 -7.88
CA PRO A 122 9.91 -19.74 -8.28
C PRO A 122 9.02 -18.50 -8.42
N LEU A 123 9.61 -17.33 -8.18
CA LEU A 123 9.12 -16.05 -8.68
C LEU A 123 9.91 -15.68 -9.94
N PHE A 124 9.21 -15.35 -11.02
CA PHE A 124 9.83 -14.82 -12.24
C PHE A 124 9.76 -13.30 -12.24
N VAL A 125 10.86 -12.63 -12.59
CA VAL A 125 11.02 -11.19 -12.45
C VAL A 125 11.56 -10.60 -13.74
N LEU A 126 10.81 -9.68 -14.34
CA LEU A 126 11.29 -8.89 -15.47
C LEU A 126 11.92 -7.60 -14.94
N GLN A 127 13.20 -7.44 -15.24
CA GLN A 127 13.92 -6.20 -15.01
C GLN A 127 14.14 -5.48 -16.34
N GLN A 128 13.81 -4.20 -16.41
CA GLN A 128 14.07 -3.32 -17.55
C GLN A 128 14.82 -2.08 -17.07
N SER A 129 15.92 -1.73 -17.71
CA SER A 129 16.76 -0.58 -17.31
C SER A 129 17.10 -0.54 -15.81
N ASN A 130 17.41 -1.70 -15.23
CA ASN A 130 17.69 -1.93 -13.80
C ASN A 130 16.49 -1.77 -12.84
N GLU A 131 15.27 -1.61 -13.35
CA GLU A 131 14.05 -1.55 -12.56
C GLU A 131 13.20 -2.81 -12.74
N VAL A 132 12.58 -3.30 -11.66
CA VAL A 132 11.63 -4.41 -11.77
C VAL A 132 10.29 -3.86 -12.22
N VAL A 133 9.87 -4.25 -13.42
CA VAL A 133 8.63 -3.74 -14.02
C VAL A 133 7.46 -4.71 -13.84
N LYS A 134 7.75 -6.01 -13.70
CA LYS A 134 6.73 -7.05 -13.66
C LYS A 134 7.24 -8.30 -12.97
N VAL A 135 6.34 -8.99 -12.26
CA VAL A 135 6.63 -10.31 -11.69
C VAL A 135 5.52 -11.30 -12.03
N TRP A 136 5.87 -12.58 -12.08
CA TRP A 136 4.93 -13.68 -12.21
C TRP A 136 5.18 -14.72 -11.13
N SER A 137 4.11 -15.12 -10.46
CA SER A 137 4.15 -16.10 -9.38
C SER A 137 3.19 -17.24 -9.64
N HIS A 138 3.50 -18.40 -9.06
CA HIS A 138 2.52 -19.45 -8.93
C HIS A 138 1.45 -19.07 -7.88
N GLN A 139 0.36 -19.83 -7.83
CA GLN A 139 -0.62 -19.67 -6.76
C GLN A 139 -0.02 -20.20 -5.44
N GLU A 140 0.52 -19.29 -4.63
CA GLU A 140 1.12 -19.56 -3.32
C GLU A 140 0.73 -18.46 -2.30
N SER A 141 1.23 -18.53 -1.06
CA SER A 141 0.92 -17.51 -0.05
C SER A 141 1.49 -16.13 -0.41
N LEU A 142 0.71 -15.07 -0.15
CA LEU A 142 1.15 -13.68 -0.40
C LEU A 142 2.43 -13.34 0.35
N ASP A 143 2.56 -13.86 1.57
CA ASP A 143 3.73 -13.79 2.41
C ASP A 143 5.01 -14.28 1.69
N SER A 144 4.98 -15.48 1.10
CA SER A 144 6.10 -16.04 0.32
C SER A 144 6.42 -15.19 -0.91
N VAL A 145 5.40 -14.77 -1.66
CA VAL A 145 5.56 -13.90 -2.82
C VAL A 145 6.19 -12.56 -2.43
N ASN A 146 5.76 -11.94 -1.33
CA ASN A 146 6.28 -10.66 -0.85
C ASN A 146 7.77 -10.74 -0.45
N VAL A 147 8.21 -11.85 0.16
CA VAL A 147 9.65 -12.05 0.45
C VAL A 147 10.45 -12.22 -0.84
N LYS A 148 9.95 -12.98 -1.83
CA LYS A 148 10.60 -13.08 -3.15
C LYS A 148 10.65 -11.74 -3.88
N LYS A 149 9.60 -10.92 -3.77
CA LYS A 149 9.58 -9.53 -4.25
C LYS A 149 10.62 -8.66 -3.52
N ALA A 150 10.82 -8.86 -2.22
CA ALA A 150 11.87 -8.15 -1.47
C ALA A 150 13.26 -8.51 -2.01
N VAL A 151 13.54 -9.79 -2.28
CA VAL A 151 14.79 -10.20 -2.95
C VAL A 151 14.92 -9.50 -4.31
N ALA A 152 13.88 -9.55 -5.14
CA ALA A 152 13.88 -8.89 -6.45
C ALA A 152 14.18 -7.38 -6.34
N SER A 153 13.65 -6.72 -5.31
CA SER A 153 13.90 -5.32 -5.02
C SER A 153 15.36 -5.04 -4.66
N MET A 154 16.06 -5.97 -4.00
CA MET A 154 17.51 -5.87 -3.76
C MET A 154 18.31 -5.88 -5.06
N LEU A 155 17.79 -6.43 -6.15
CA LEU A 155 18.47 -6.43 -7.47
C LEU A 155 18.36 -5.09 -8.21
N GLN A 156 17.59 -4.12 -7.68
CA GLN A 156 17.41 -2.79 -8.28
C GLN A 156 18.45 -1.79 -7.75
N TYR A 157 19.65 -1.82 -8.32
CA TYR A 157 20.74 -0.88 -8.04
C TYR A 157 21.31 -0.27 -9.33
N GLN A 158 21.98 0.87 -9.20
CA GLN A 158 22.61 1.58 -10.31
C GLN A 158 24.11 1.73 -10.13
N LEU A 159 24.85 1.51 -11.21
CA LEU A 159 26.30 1.74 -11.25
C LEU A 159 26.63 3.21 -11.55
N THR A 160 25.75 3.90 -12.27
CA THR A 160 25.88 5.32 -12.56
C THR A 160 25.38 6.15 -11.36
N PRO A 161 26.20 7.07 -10.82
CA PRO A 161 25.73 8.01 -9.80
C PRO A 161 24.56 8.84 -10.31
N GLU A 162 23.65 9.20 -9.41
CA GLU A 162 22.53 10.10 -9.71
C GLU A 162 22.51 11.24 -8.70
N ASP A 163 22.83 12.45 -9.15
CA ASP A 163 22.88 13.64 -8.29
C ASP A 163 21.50 14.08 -7.78
N LYS A 164 20.43 13.61 -8.43
CA LYS A 164 19.05 13.98 -8.10
C LYS A 164 18.26 12.76 -7.65
N GLN A 165 17.43 12.96 -6.64
CA GLN A 165 16.44 11.95 -6.26
C GLN A 165 15.45 11.72 -7.40
N GLN A 166 15.28 10.46 -7.75
CA GLN A 166 14.31 10.01 -8.74
C GLN A 166 13.22 9.19 -8.07
N VAL A 167 12.05 9.19 -8.69
CA VAL A 167 10.91 8.45 -8.19
C VAL A 167 10.95 7.04 -8.77
N ARG A 168 11.06 6.03 -7.92
CA ARG A 168 11.13 4.62 -8.32
C ARG A 168 10.11 3.78 -7.59
N VAL A 169 9.80 2.62 -8.18
CA VAL A 169 8.88 1.63 -7.59
C VAL A 169 9.69 0.41 -7.17
N ASP A 170 9.49 0.00 -5.93
CA ASP A 170 10.06 -1.22 -5.38
C ASP A 170 9.07 -1.90 -4.40
N VAL A 171 9.55 -2.86 -3.60
CA VAL A 171 8.69 -3.60 -2.66
C VAL A 171 7.96 -2.70 -1.66
N SER A 172 8.52 -1.52 -1.35
CA SER A 172 7.93 -0.53 -0.45
C SER A 172 6.88 0.38 -1.11
N GLY A 173 6.66 0.25 -2.43
CA GLY A 173 5.79 1.10 -3.21
C GLY A 173 6.59 2.17 -3.99
N LYS A 174 6.01 3.36 -4.13
CA LYS A 174 6.60 4.47 -4.89
C LYS A 174 7.37 5.39 -3.94
N CYS A 175 8.69 5.50 -4.14
CA CYS A 175 9.60 6.21 -3.24
C CYS A 175 10.51 7.18 -3.99
N GLN A 176 11.07 8.16 -3.27
CA GLN A 176 12.19 8.97 -3.74
C GLN A 176 13.49 8.24 -3.44
N VAL A 177 14.33 8.06 -4.46
CA VAL A 177 15.55 7.24 -4.40
C VAL A 177 16.72 8.02 -5.00
N SER A 178 17.88 7.94 -4.37
CA SER A 178 19.15 8.45 -4.90
C SER A 178 20.24 7.40 -4.81
N PHE A 179 21.17 7.40 -5.77
CA PHE A 179 22.31 6.49 -5.80
C PHE A 179 23.63 7.26 -5.74
N LYS A 180 24.54 6.80 -4.89
CA LYS A 180 25.95 7.19 -4.87
C LYS A 180 26.80 5.97 -5.18
N THR A 181 27.74 6.10 -6.11
CA THR A 181 28.64 5.00 -6.47
C THR A 181 30.08 5.41 -6.20
N ASN A 182 30.85 4.53 -5.57
CA ASN A 182 32.29 4.68 -5.36
C ASN A 182 32.99 3.34 -5.63
N GLY A 183 33.61 3.21 -6.81
CA GLY A 183 34.22 1.94 -7.23
C GLY A 183 33.20 0.82 -7.33
N ASN A 184 33.42 -0.26 -6.57
CA ASN A 184 32.50 -1.39 -6.46
C ASN A 184 31.46 -1.23 -5.33
N HIS A 185 31.35 -0.06 -4.70
CA HIS A 185 30.36 0.20 -3.66
C HIS A 185 29.25 1.10 -4.20
N VAL A 186 27.99 0.74 -3.91
CA VAL A 186 26.82 1.57 -4.23
C VAL A 186 26.04 1.82 -2.95
N THR A 187 25.63 3.07 -2.73
CA THR A 187 24.73 3.46 -1.65
C THR A 187 23.42 3.95 -2.26
N LYS A 188 22.31 3.30 -1.91
CA LYS A 188 20.95 3.69 -2.26
C LYS A 188 20.29 4.30 -1.03
N THR A 189 19.78 5.51 -1.14
CA THR A 189 18.97 6.15 -0.08
C THR A 189 17.54 6.26 -0.56
N LYS A 190 16.57 5.89 0.30
CA LYS A 190 15.14 5.85 0.02
C LYS A 190 14.36 6.64 1.07
N SER A 191 13.46 7.51 0.62
CA SER A 191 12.59 8.33 1.45
C SER A 191 11.22 8.58 0.80
N GLY A 192 10.25 9.08 1.58
CA GLY A 192 8.96 9.54 1.05
C GLY A 192 8.14 8.45 0.34
N CYS A 193 8.22 7.21 0.82
CA CYS A 193 7.52 6.08 0.22
C CYS A 193 6.00 6.17 0.36
N THR A 194 5.29 5.82 -0.70
CA THR A 194 3.83 5.72 -0.75
C THR A 194 3.40 4.35 -1.24
N HIS A 195 2.50 3.71 -0.51
CA HIS A 195 2.04 2.35 -0.80
C HIS A 195 0.58 2.38 -1.29
N PRO A 196 0.25 1.80 -2.46
CA PRO A 196 -1.09 1.92 -3.06
C PRO A 196 -2.19 1.24 -2.22
N ASP A 197 -1.88 0.08 -1.63
CA ASP A 197 -2.87 -0.73 -0.91
C ASP A 197 -2.95 -0.47 0.60
N LYS A 198 -2.17 0.48 1.13
CA LYS A 198 -2.23 0.84 2.55
C LYS A 198 -2.99 2.16 2.71
N ALA A 199 -4.26 2.07 3.07
CA ALA A 199 -5.01 3.23 3.52
C ALA A 199 -4.41 3.73 4.85
N GLN A 200 -3.80 4.91 4.82
CA GLN A 200 -3.33 5.59 6.02
C GLN A 200 -4.25 6.78 6.29
N PHE A 201 -4.80 6.82 7.49
CA PHE A 201 -5.70 7.89 7.91
C PHE A 201 -4.99 8.78 8.92
N PHE A 202 -4.95 10.08 8.62
CA PHE A 202 -4.35 11.10 9.47
C PHE A 202 -5.39 12.17 9.77
N HIS A 203 -5.39 12.64 11.01
CA HIS A 203 -6.26 13.76 11.38
C HIS A 203 -5.74 15.04 10.70
N PRO A 204 -6.59 15.86 10.06
CA PRO A 204 -6.12 17.05 9.35
C PRO A 204 -5.60 18.19 10.26
N ASN A 205 -5.93 18.16 11.55
CA ASN A 205 -5.28 18.99 12.57
C ASN A 205 -3.93 18.38 12.95
N PRO A 206 -2.79 19.06 12.68
CA PRO A 206 -1.46 18.53 12.97
C PRO A 206 -1.25 18.11 14.42
N ILE A 207 -1.84 18.82 15.39
CA ILE A 207 -1.69 18.51 16.82
C ILE A 207 -2.26 17.12 17.16
N GLN A 208 -3.37 16.76 16.51
CA GLN A 208 -4.09 15.50 16.73
C GLN A 208 -3.66 14.40 15.75
N SER A 209 -2.82 14.73 14.77
CA SER A 209 -2.25 13.74 13.85
C SER A 209 -1.00 13.11 14.46
N PRO A 210 -0.73 11.82 14.21
CA PRO A 210 0.61 11.30 14.35
C PRO A 210 1.50 11.83 13.20
N THR A 211 2.80 11.87 13.44
CA THR A 211 3.84 12.07 12.43
C THR A 211 4.59 10.76 12.25
N ILE A 212 4.85 10.37 11.00
CA ILE A 212 5.67 9.21 10.65
C ILE A 212 6.89 9.71 9.88
N VAL A 213 8.08 9.33 10.34
CA VAL A 213 9.35 9.57 9.68
C VAL A 213 9.91 8.22 9.27
N SER A 214 10.30 8.09 8.02
CA SER A 214 10.90 6.87 7.50
C SER A 214 12.13 7.17 6.66
N GLN A 215 13.19 6.43 6.93
CA GLN A 215 14.43 6.48 6.18
C GLN A 215 14.91 5.05 5.91
N SER A 216 15.43 4.81 4.72
CA SER A 216 16.01 3.52 4.35
C SER A 216 17.29 3.74 3.56
N GLU A 217 18.33 3.02 3.95
CA GLU A 217 19.64 3.06 3.31
C GLU A 217 20.06 1.64 2.95
N SER A 218 20.57 1.45 1.74
CA SER A 218 21.08 0.18 1.26
C SER A 218 22.52 0.37 0.78
N ALA A 219 23.45 -0.36 1.38
CA ALA A 219 24.84 -0.44 0.98
C ALA A 219 25.08 -1.74 0.20
N TYR A 220 25.59 -1.61 -1.01
CA TYR A 220 25.95 -2.71 -1.90
C TYR A 220 27.46 -2.78 -2.02
N GLU A 221 28.03 -3.96 -1.81
CA GLU A 221 29.38 -4.30 -2.23
C GLU A 221 29.25 -5.22 -3.45
N LEU A 222 29.77 -4.79 -4.59
CA LEU A 222 29.75 -5.56 -5.83
C LEU A 222 31.00 -6.43 -5.95
N LEU A 223 30.87 -7.53 -6.70
CA LEU A 223 32.03 -8.29 -7.16
C LEU A 223 33.02 -7.37 -7.91
N PRO A 224 34.33 -7.70 -7.93
CA PRO A 224 35.34 -6.85 -8.57
C PRO A 224 35.07 -6.57 -10.06
N ASP A 225 34.39 -7.50 -10.74
CA ASP A 225 33.98 -7.38 -12.15
C ASP A 225 32.63 -6.67 -12.35
N LEU A 226 31.99 -6.25 -11.25
CA LEU A 226 30.69 -5.59 -11.17
C LEU A 226 29.52 -6.44 -11.68
N THR A 227 29.69 -7.77 -11.75
CA THR A 227 28.67 -8.67 -12.30
C THR A 227 27.49 -8.87 -11.35
N ALA A 228 27.72 -8.94 -10.04
CA ALA A 228 26.63 -9.10 -9.08
C ALA A 228 26.99 -8.45 -7.74
N PRO A 229 25.99 -8.15 -6.90
CA PRO A 229 26.24 -7.84 -5.50
C PRO A 229 26.91 -9.04 -4.82
N LYS A 230 28.08 -8.81 -4.24
CA LYS A 230 28.71 -9.75 -3.30
C LYS A 230 28.00 -9.68 -1.95
N SER A 231 27.63 -8.48 -1.52
CA SER A 231 26.83 -8.26 -0.31
C SER A 231 25.88 -7.07 -0.49
N VAL A 232 24.72 -7.15 0.17
CA VAL A 232 23.78 -6.03 0.32
C VAL A 232 23.39 -5.95 1.78
N HIS A 233 23.56 -4.77 2.37
CA HIS A 233 23.13 -4.46 3.73
C HIS A 233 22.13 -3.31 3.68
N ILE A 234 20.93 -3.55 4.20
CA ILE A 234 19.83 -2.58 4.21
C ILE A 234 19.47 -2.28 5.65
N LYS A 235 19.39 -0.99 5.98
CA LYS A 235 18.87 -0.51 7.25
C LYS A 235 17.66 0.37 7.00
N GLU A 236 16.53 0.02 7.59
CA GLU A 236 15.32 0.83 7.55
C GLU A 236 14.94 1.28 8.96
N ASP A 237 14.55 2.53 9.08
CA ASP A 237 14.03 3.14 10.29
C ASP A 237 12.67 3.75 10.01
N VAL A 238 11.68 3.39 10.82
CA VAL A 238 10.36 4.00 10.81
C VAL A 238 10.01 4.41 12.23
N THR A 239 9.96 5.72 12.46
CA THR A 239 9.55 6.28 13.74
C THR A 239 8.20 6.94 13.59
N MET A 240 7.26 6.61 14.48
CA MET A 240 5.95 7.25 14.58
C MET A 240 5.79 7.84 15.98
N PHE A 241 5.29 9.07 16.07
CA PHE A 241 4.99 9.72 17.34
C PHE A 241 3.71 10.52 17.26
N VAL A 242 3.02 10.66 18.39
CA VAL A 242 1.82 11.49 18.51
C VAL A 242 2.25 12.96 18.69
N ASN A 243 1.77 13.88 17.86
CA ASN A 243 2.27 15.26 17.88
C ASN A 243 1.96 16.02 19.18
N VAL A 244 0.80 15.75 19.81
CA VAL A 244 0.44 16.34 21.11
C VAL A 244 1.27 15.77 22.27
N TRP A 245 1.85 14.58 22.12
CA TRP A 245 2.64 13.91 23.16
C TRP A 245 3.73 13.05 22.52
N LYS A 246 4.90 13.64 22.26
CA LYS A 246 5.96 13.02 21.45
C LYS A 246 6.64 11.85 22.16
N GLU A 247 6.55 11.78 23.48
CA GLU A 247 7.03 10.66 24.29
C GLU A 247 6.19 9.40 24.03
N ALA A 248 4.92 9.55 23.59
CA ALA A 248 4.17 8.43 23.02
C ALA A 248 4.60 8.21 21.57
N ASN A 249 5.64 7.40 21.41
CA ASN A 249 6.23 7.08 20.14
C ASN A 249 6.55 5.58 20.02
N ILE A 250 6.89 5.19 18.80
CA ILE A 250 7.31 3.85 18.46
C ILE A 250 8.33 3.93 17.33
N ARG A 251 9.33 3.07 17.39
CA ARG A 251 10.38 2.93 16.38
C ARG A 251 10.42 1.49 15.92
N VAL A 252 10.32 1.30 14.61
CA VAL A 252 10.56 0.05 13.92
C VAL A 252 11.90 0.17 13.23
N THR A 253 12.84 -0.72 13.53
CA THR A 253 14.09 -0.83 12.78
C THR A 253 14.12 -2.16 12.07
N ALA A 254 14.56 -2.17 10.83
CA ALA A 254 14.75 -3.39 10.07
C ALA A 254 16.17 -3.43 9.52
N GLU A 255 16.82 -4.58 9.65
CA GLU A 255 18.14 -4.84 9.10
C GLU A 255 18.08 -6.06 8.20
N HIS A 256 18.51 -5.90 6.96
CA HIS A 256 18.54 -6.98 5.98
C HIS A 256 19.95 -7.19 5.46
N THR A 257 20.38 -8.44 5.37
CA THR A 257 21.64 -8.85 4.78
C THR A 257 21.38 -9.88 3.69
N PHE A 258 22.01 -9.67 2.54
CA PHE A 258 21.97 -10.57 1.40
C PHE A 258 23.39 -10.79 0.91
N ARG A 259 23.93 -12.00 1.09
CA ARG A 259 25.36 -12.26 0.87
C ARG A 259 25.55 -13.42 -0.09
N LEU A 260 26.42 -13.23 -1.09
CA LEU A 260 26.73 -14.24 -2.08
C LEU A 260 27.56 -15.36 -1.44
N GLU A 261 27.07 -16.59 -1.52
CA GLU A 261 27.75 -17.80 -1.04
C GLU A 261 28.48 -18.51 -2.18
N GLY A 262 28.02 -18.34 -3.41
CA GLY A 262 28.68 -18.90 -4.58
C GLY A 262 27.85 -18.80 -5.85
N THR A 263 28.44 -19.24 -6.96
CA THR A 263 27.80 -19.31 -8.27
C THR A 263 27.86 -20.74 -8.81
N SER A 264 26.88 -21.10 -9.63
CA SER A 264 26.87 -22.37 -10.35
C SER A 264 26.25 -22.19 -11.74
N PRO A 265 26.76 -22.90 -12.76
CA PRO A 265 26.09 -22.95 -14.06
C PRO A 265 24.66 -23.48 -13.92
N SER A 266 23.73 -22.90 -14.67
CA SER A 266 22.35 -23.33 -14.80
C SER A 266 22.14 -23.84 -16.22
N ALA A 267 21.55 -25.03 -16.35
CA ALA A 267 21.11 -25.55 -17.64
C ALA A 267 19.89 -24.79 -18.20
N LYS A 268 19.28 -23.88 -17.41
CA LYS A 268 18.09 -23.12 -17.77
C LYS A 268 18.48 -21.72 -18.25
N SER A 269 18.64 -21.58 -19.56
CA SER A 269 18.73 -20.30 -20.26
C SER A 269 17.91 -20.35 -21.53
N PHE A 270 17.30 -19.23 -21.92
CA PHE A 270 16.40 -19.18 -23.06
C PHE A 270 16.92 -18.21 -24.12
N VAL A 271 16.75 -18.58 -25.38
CA VAL A 271 16.96 -17.71 -26.54
C VAL A 271 15.58 -17.43 -27.13
N ALA A 272 15.13 -16.20 -26.99
CA ALA A 272 13.81 -15.75 -27.43
C ALA A 272 13.85 -14.26 -27.77
N ASN A 273 12.94 -13.80 -28.62
CA ASN A 273 12.88 -12.39 -29.02
C ASN A 273 12.20 -11.52 -27.95
N THR A 274 11.28 -12.12 -27.20
CA THR A 274 10.47 -11.45 -26.18
C THR A 274 10.44 -12.24 -24.87
N GLU A 275 10.24 -11.55 -23.76
CA GLU A 275 10.08 -12.17 -22.44
C GLU A 275 8.81 -13.04 -22.36
N VAL A 276 7.78 -12.70 -23.14
CA VAL A 276 6.51 -13.42 -23.18
C VAL A 276 6.72 -14.84 -23.72
N GLU A 277 7.52 -14.98 -24.77
CA GLU A 277 7.91 -16.30 -25.31
C GLU A 277 8.62 -17.14 -24.25
N VAL A 278 9.52 -16.55 -23.45
CA VAL A 278 10.23 -17.23 -22.37
C VAL A 278 9.27 -17.70 -21.28
N ILE A 279 8.35 -16.84 -20.83
CA ILE A 279 7.35 -17.19 -19.82
C ILE A 279 6.42 -18.31 -20.31
N GLN A 280 6.02 -18.29 -21.58
CA GLN A 280 5.23 -19.37 -22.18
C GLN A 280 5.99 -20.71 -22.17
N GLN A 281 7.28 -20.70 -22.52
CA GLN A 281 8.12 -21.90 -22.49
C GLN A 281 8.34 -22.43 -21.06
N LEU A 282 8.58 -21.54 -20.09
CA LEU A 282 8.79 -21.89 -18.68
C LEU A 282 7.57 -22.54 -18.04
N THR A 283 6.38 -22.10 -18.43
CA THR A 283 5.14 -22.51 -17.78
C THR A 283 4.53 -23.77 -18.37
N ALA A 284 4.87 -24.13 -19.61
CA ALA A 284 4.29 -25.26 -20.34
C ALA A 284 2.75 -25.30 -20.22
N GLY A 285 2.10 -24.13 -20.22
CA GLY A 285 0.65 -23.98 -20.07
C GLY A 285 0.11 -23.88 -18.64
N LYS A 286 0.96 -23.94 -17.60
CA LYS A 286 0.54 -23.65 -16.22
C LYS A 286 0.23 -22.17 -16.05
N LYS A 287 -0.90 -21.86 -15.42
CA LYS A 287 -1.31 -20.48 -15.18
C LYS A 287 -0.44 -19.84 -14.10
N LEU A 288 0.32 -18.81 -14.46
CA LEU A 288 0.95 -17.88 -13.51
C LEU A 288 0.04 -16.69 -13.27
N VAL A 289 0.21 -16.07 -12.11
CA VAL A 289 -0.42 -14.80 -11.75
C VAL A 289 0.61 -13.70 -11.98
N GLU A 290 0.33 -12.83 -12.96
CA GLU A 290 1.06 -11.58 -13.17
C GLU A 290 0.73 -10.59 -12.06
N ASP A 291 1.76 -9.92 -11.54
CA ASP A 291 1.66 -8.92 -10.48
C ASP A 291 2.77 -7.86 -10.62
N THR A 292 2.74 -6.84 -9.78
CA THR A 292 3.78 -5.80 -9.65
C THR A 292 4.81 -6.16 -8.58
N ILE A 293 5.94 -5.47 -8.55
CA ILE A 293 6.98 -5.62 -7.50
C ILE A 293 6.51 -5.16 -6.11
N VAL A 294 5.46 -4.34 -6.03
CA VAL A 294 4.97 -3.78 -4.77
C VAL A 294 4.42 -4.90 -3.89
N ALA A 295 4.80 -4.92 -2.61
CA ALA A 295 4.24 -5.87 -1.66
C ALA A 295 2.74 -5.68 -1.53
N ARG A 296 1.99 -6.77 -1.34
CA ARG A 296 0.55 -6.68 -1.05
C ARG A 296 0.28 -6.95 0.42
N PRO A 297 -0.56 -6.14 1.10
CA PRO A 297 -0.91 -6.38 2.48
C PRO A 297 -1.68 -7.69 2.58
N GLU A 298 -1.21 -8.60 3.43
CA GLU A 298 -2.00 -9.77 3.78
C GLU A 298 -3.06 -9.36 4.81
N ILE A 299 -4.33 -9.41 4.41
CA ILE A 299 -5.44 -9.25 5.35
C ILE A 299 -5.56 -10.56 6.12
N LYS A 300 -4.88 -10.65 7.27
CA LYS A 300 -5.01 -11.80 8.17
C LYS A 300 -6.42 -11.84 8.74
N LYS A 301 -7.31 -12.56 8.07
CA LYS A 301 -8.58 -12.99 8.67
C LYS A 301 -8.22 -13.94 9.79
N CYS A 302 -8.71 -13.66 10.99
CA CYS A 302 -8.53 -14.58 12.10
C CYS A 302 -9.07 -15.96 11.68
N THR A 303 -8.23 -17.00 11.79
CA THR A 303 -8.55 -18.37 11.31
C THR A 303 -8.85 -19.36 12.45
N LYS A 304 -8.42 -19.08 13.69
CA LYS A 304 -8.62 -19.96 14.85
C LYS A 304 -8.98 -19.13 16.10
N ASN A 305 -9.93 -19.62 16.91
CA ASN A 305 -10.35 -19.02 18.18
C ASN A 305 -10.81 -17.54 18.09
N CYS A 306 -11.44 -17.19 16.97
CA CYS A 306 -11.90 -15.84 16.70
C CYS A 306 -13.20 -15.58 17.44
N LYS A 307 -13.17 -14.64 18.37
CA LYS A 307 -14.38 -14.18 19.07
C LYS A 307 -15.18 -13.29 18.13
N SER A 308 -16.48 -13.58 18.03
CA SER A 308 -17.45 -12.70 17.40
C SER A 308 -17.52 -11.34 18.12
N LEU A 309 -18.09 -10.33 17.46
CA LEU A 309 -18.29 -9.01 18.07
C LEU A 309 -19.06 -9.12 19.40
N ALA A 310 -20.12 -9.93 19.44
CA ALA A 310 -20.93 -10.13 20.64
C ALA A 310 -20.14 -10.76 21.79
N GLU A 311 -19.26 -11.71 21.50
CA GLU A 311 -18.38 -12.34 22.50
C GLU A 311 -17.32 -11.36 23.02
N ASN A 312 -16.74 -10.54 22.15
CA ASN A 312 -15.81 -9.50 22.56
C ASN A 312 -16.51 -8.44 23.42
N VAL A 313 -17.72 -8.00 23.06
CA VAL A 313 -18.49 -7.06 23.88
C VAL A 313 -18.81 -7.67 25.24
N LYS A 314 -19.24 -8.93 25.29
CA LYS A 314 -19.46 -9.65 26.55
C LYS A 314 -18.21 -9.70 27.42
N LEU A 315 -17.04 -9.94 26.83
CA LEU A 315 -15.76 -10.01 27.54
C LEU A 315 -15.41 -8.71 28.26
N PHE A 316 -15.77 -7.57 27.66
CA PHE A 316 -15.40 -6.25 28.17
C PHE A 316 -16.56 -5.45 28.78
N GLU A 317 -17.77 -6.03 28.84
CA GLU A 317 -19.00 -5.35 29.27
C GLU A 317 -18.85 -4.63 30.62
N ALA A 318 -18.27 -5.31 31.62
CA ALA A 318 -18.09 -4.73 32.95
C ALA A 318 -17.18 -3.49 32.95
N ASN A 319 -16.22 -3.44 32.04
CA ASN A 319 -15.28 -2.31 31.89
C ASN A 319 -15.91 -1.13 31.14
N LEU A 320 -17.04 -1.33 30.44
CA LEU A 320 -17.76 -0.28 29.72
C LEU A 320 -18.93 0.30 30.52
N ARG A 321 -19.21 -0.20 31.72
CA ARG A 321 -20.28 0.34 32.57
C ARG A 321 -19.93 1.76 33.04
N PRO A 322 -20.93 2.61 33.34
CA PRO A 322 -20.71 3.99 33.82
C PRO A 322 -19.72 4.09 34.98
N LYS A 323 -19.79 3.17 35.95
CA LYS A 323 -18.87 3.13 37.11
C LYS A 323 -17.41 2.85 36.79
N SER A 324 -17.13 2.34 35.59
CA SER A 324 -15.79 1.96 35.14
C SER A 324 -15.19 3.02 34.20
N LEU A 325 -15.96 4.03 33.80
CA LEU A 325 -15.49 5.12 32.94
C LEU A 325 -14.36 5.90 33.64
N ALA A 326 -13.51 6.55 32.84
CA ALA A 326 -12.30 7.24 33.30
C ALA A 326 -11.26 6.34 33.99
N THR A 327 -11.35 5.01 33.84
CA THR A 327 -10.30 4.07 34.27
C THR A 327 -9.45 3.59 33.09
N LEU A 328 -8.19 3.24 33.36
CA LEU A 328 -7.31 2.63 32.36
C LEU A 328 -7.92 1.35 31.76
N LYS A 329 -8.57 0.53 32.58
CA LYS A 329 -9.24 -0.70 32.13
C LYS A 329 -10.34 -0.42 31.12
N SER A 330 -11.15 0.63 31.34
CA SER A 330 -12.17 1.06 30.38
C SER A 330 -11.54 1.53 29.07
N SER A 331 -10.53 2.40 29.12
CA SER A 331 -9.86 2.92 27.93
C SER A 331 -9.22 1.81 27.08
N VAL A 332 -8.50 0.87 27.73
CA VAL A 332 -7.91 -0.29 27.03
C VAL A 332 -8.99 -1.19 26.44
N SER A 333 -10.09 -1.41 27.16
CA SER A 333 -11.22 -2.22 26.67
C SER A 333 -11.90 -1.58 25.47
N PHE A 334 -12.08 -0.26 25.48
CA PHE A 334 -12.62 0.52 24.37
C PHE A 334 -11.73 0.36 23.13
N LEU A 335 -10.41 0.56 23.26
CA LEU A 335 -9.48 0.42 22.12
C LEU A 335 -9.44 -1.01 21.56
N ARG A 336 -9.51 -2.03 22.42
CA ARG A 336 -9.57 -3.44 21.97
C ARG A 336 -10.86 -3.73 21.20
N LEU A 337 -11.99 -3.20 21.64
CA LEU A 337 -13.28 -3.38 20.96
C LEU A 337 -13.37 -2.58 19.67
N LEU A 338 -12.77 -1.41 19.60
CA LEU A 338 -12.81 -0.53 18.44
C LEU A 338 -12.39 -1.25 17.15
N GLN A 339 -11.36 -2.10 17.23
CA GLN A 339 -10.94 -2.91 16.09
C GLN A 339 -12.02 -3.91 15.65
N SER A 340 -12.66 -4.60 16.60
CA SER A 340 -13.78 -5.50 16.29
C SER A 340 -14.97 -4.77 15.65
N PHE A 341 -15.26 -3.53 16.05
CA PHE A 341 -16.31 -2.72 15.42
C PHE A 341 -15.94 -2.26 14.00
N ARG A 342 -14.66 -1.96 13.73
CA ARG A 342 -14.19 -1.60 12.38
C ARG A 342 -14.34 -2.75 11.39
N GLU A 343 -14.17 -3.98 11.84
CA GLU A 343 -14.22 -5.19 11.01
C GLU A 343 -15.62 -5.81 10.92
N ALA A 344 -16.53 -5.47 11.84
CA ALA A 344 -17.85 -6.07 11.92
C ALA A 344 -18.81 -5.59 10.83
N SER A 345 -19.76 -6.46 10.48
CA SER A 345 -20.84 -6.12 9.56
C SER A 345 -21.88 -5.21 10.22
N GLU A 346 -22.63 -4.46 9.41
CA GLU A 346 -23.75 -3.63 9.90
C GLU A 346 -24.75 -4.47 10.72
N LYS A 347 -25.03 -5.70 10.27
CA LYS A 347 -25.96 -6.64 10.92
C LYS A 347 -25.48 -7.00 12.32
N ASP A 348 -24.21 -7.33 12.48
CA ASP A 348 -23.66 -7.75 13.77
C ASP A 348 -23.61 -6.61 14.77
N ILE A 349 -23.23 -5.41 14.30
CA ILE A 349 -23.22 -4.19 15.12
C ILE A 349 -24.64 -3.86 15.59
N HIS A 350 -25.61 -3.88 14.68
CA HIS A 350 -27.01 -3.60 15.00
C HIS A 350 -27.59 -4.66 15.98
N ALA A 351 -27.20 -5.93 15.85
CA ALA A 351 -27.59 -6.98 16.80
C ALA A 351 -27.01 -6.74 18.20
N VAL A 352 -25.75 -6.29 18.29
CA VAL A 352 -25.10 -5.92 19.56
C VAL A 352 -25.79 -4.73 20.22
N LEU A 353 -26.15 -3.69 19.46
CA LEU A 353 -26.86 -2.51 19.97
C LEU A 353 -28.26 -2.86 20.50
N LYS A 354 -29.00 -3.75 19.81
CA LYS A 354 -30.35 -4.17 20.23
C LYS A 354 -30.39 -5.21 21.35
N SER A 355 -29.26 -5.85 21.65
CA SER A 355 -29.23 -6.92 22.63
C SER A 355 -29.61 -6.42 24.03
N GLY A 356 -30.63 -7.04 24.63
CA GLY A 356 -31.08 -6.72 25.99
C GLY A 356 -30.00 -6.90 27.06
N LYS A 357 -28.96 -7.71 26.79
CA LYS A 357 -27.80 -7.91 27.67
C LYS A 357 -26.91 -6.68 27.77
N ASN A 358 -26.95 -5.81 26.76
CA ASN A 358 -26.07 -4.65 26.63
C ASN A 358 -26.72 -3.34 27.06
N LYS A 359 -27.97 -3.35 27.55
CA LYS A 359 -28.74 -2.15 27.92
C LYS A 359 -27.95 -1.15 28.79
N LYS A 360 -27.10 -1.65 29.70
CA LYS A 360 -26.32 -0.83 30.65
C LYS A 360 -25.10 -0.14 30.03
N ILE A 361 -24.72 -0.53 28.82
CA ILE A 361 -23.52 -0.05 28.12
C ILE A 361 -23.84 0.51 26.72
N VAL A 362 -25.11 0.61 26.33
CA VAL A 362 -25.53 1.16 25.02
C VAL A 362 -24.87 2.50 24.71
N PRO A 363 -24.79 3.47 25.64
CA PRO A 363 -24.12 4.75 25.34
C PRO A 363 -22.66 4.58 24.92
N GLN A 364 -21.91 3.70 25.59
CA GLN A 364 -20.51 3.40 25.25
C GLN A 364 -20.37 2.62 23.94
N LEU A 365 -21.35 1.76 23.61
CA LEU A 365 -21.38 1.07 22.32
C LEU A 365 -21.62 2.06 21.17
N LEU A 366 -22.42 3.11 21.38
CA LEU A 366 -22.60 4.19 20.39
C LEU A 366 -21.34 5.05 20.23
N ASP A 367 -20.59 5.27 21.31
CA ASP A 367 -19.28 5.93 21.21
C ASP A 367 -18.30 5.07 20.37
N LEU A 368 -18.32 3.74 20.55
CA LEU A 368 -17.51 2.80 19.76
C LEU A 368 -17.91 2.81 18.28
N THR A 369 -19.20 2.81 17.95
CA THR A 369 -19.65 2.86 16.54
C THR A 369 -19.31 4.17 15.88
N ALA A 370 -19.41 5.30 16.59
CA ALA A 370 -18.97 6.60 16.10
C ALA A 370 -17.45 6.63 15.87
N ALA A 371 -16.66 6.18 16.86
CA ALA A 371 -15.20 6.15 16.79
C ALA A 371 -14.67 5.19 15.71
N ALA A 372 -15.42 4.12 15.39
CA ALA A 372 -15.06 3.14 14.37
C ALA A 372 -14.95 3.79 12.98
N GLN A 373 -15.73 4.84 12.70
CA GLN A 373 -15.69 5.61 11.45
C GLN A 373 -15.86 4.73 10.20
N THR A 374 -16.58 3.61 10.31
CA THR A 374 -16.95 2.77 9.16
C THR A 374 -18.40 3.00 8.77
N LEU A 375 -18.71 2.88 7.48
CA LEU A 375 -20.08 3.05 6.98
C LEU A 375 -21.05 2.06 7.64
N ALA A 376 -20.61 0.81 7.86
CA ALA A 376 -21.38 -0.21 8.56
C ALA A 376 -21.74 0.20 10.00
N SER A 377 -20.80 0.77 10.75
CA SER A 377 -21.03 1.23 12.12
C SER A 377 -22.01 2.39 12.18
N VAL A 378 -21.88 3.35 11.25
CA VAL A 378 -22.78 4.51 11.16
C VAL A 378 -24.19 4.04 10.80
N LYS A 379 -24.37 3.25 9.75
CA LYS A 379 -25.68 2.74 9.33
C LYS A 379 -26.38 1.93 10.42
N ALA A 380 -25.64 1.04 11.09
CA ALA A 380 -26.18 0.24 12.19
C ALA A 380 -26.69 1.12 13.34
N SER A 381 -25.97 2.19 13.66
CA SER A 381 -26.36 3.15 14.70
C SER A 381 -27.57 3.98 14.27
N LEU A 382 -27.57 4.52 13.05
CA LEU A 382 -28.70 5.28 12.50
C LEU A 382 -29.99 4.45 12.44
N LYS A 383 -29.88 3.14 12.18
CA LYS A 383 -31.00 2.19 12.19
C LYS A 383 -31.50 1.85 13.60
N PHE A 384 -30.64 1.94 14.60
CA PHE A 384 -30.95 1.65 15.99
C PHE A 384 -31.60 2.85 16.70
N LEU A 385 -31.16 4.06 16.38
CA LEU A 385 -31.54 5.29 17.06
C LEU A 385 -32.92 5.80 16.64
N ASP A 386 -33.69 6.27 17.62
CA ASP A 386 -34.88 7.08 17.41
C ASP A 386 -34.54 8.54 17.64
N PHE A 387 -34.48 9.32 16.54
CA PHE A 387 -34.12 10.74 16.55
C PHE A 387 -35.24 11.65 17.07
N ASN A 388 -36.46 11.15 17.23
CA ASN A 388 -37.56 11.88 17.85
C ASN A 388 -37.78 11.50 19.32
N SER A 389 -36.96 10.60 19.86
CA SER A 389 -37.01 10.25 21.27
C SER A 389 -36.40 11.36 22.13
N GLU A 390 -36.94 11.53 23.34
CA GLU A 390 -36.42 12.44 24.37
C GLU A 390 -35.15 11.93 25.07
N ASN A 391 -34.64 10.75 24.70
CA ASN A 391 -33.39 10.25 25.25
C ASN A 391 -32.16 10.83 24.54
N ASP A 392 -31.03 10.86 25.24
CA ASP A 392 -29.79 11.47 24.74
C ASP A 392 -28.95 10.57 23.83
N LEU A 393 -29.43 9.38 23.44
CA LEU A 393 -28.62 8.43 22.68
C LEU A 393 -28.32 8.93 21.26
N ALA A 394 -29.31 9.55 20.61
CA ALA A 394 -29.16 10.08 19.26
C ALA A 394 -28.18 11.25 19.24
N GLU A 395 -28.35 12.22 20.14
CA GLU A 395 -27.40 13.32 20.33
C GLU A 395 -25.99 12.78 20.63
N ARG A 396 -25.85 11.85 21.59
CA ARG A 396 -24.53 11.32 21.97
C ARG A 396 -23.79 10.72 20.78
N PHE A 397 -24.47 9.89 19.98
CA PHE A 397 -23.88 9.31 18.78
C PHE A 397 -23.41 10.40 17.78
N LEU A 398 -24.26 11.40 17.52
CA LEU A 398 -23.96 12.51 16.63
C LEU A 398 -22.75 13.34 17.13
N VAL A 399 -22.77 13.73 18.40
CA VAL A 399 -21.67 14.49 19.03
C VAL A 399 -20.37 13.69 19.01
N SER A 400 -20.41 12.37 19.23
CA SER A 400 -19.22 11.52 19.12
C SER A 400 -18.65 11.48 17.69
N LEU A 401 -19.49 11.58 16.65
CA LEU A 401 -19.03 11.65 15.26
C LEU A 401 -18.33 12.97 14.90
N VAL A 402 -18.55 14.06 15.65
CA VAL A 402 -17.84 15.35 15.45
C VAL A 402 -16.32 15.16 15.54
N ALA A 403 -15.85 14.21 16.36
CA ALA A 403 -14.44 13.90 16.55
C ALA A 403 -13.87 12.94 15.49
N ALA A 404 -14.61 12.65 14.41
CA ALA A 404 -14.12 11.80 13.33
C ALA A 404 -12.85 12.42 12.72
N SER A 405 -11.79 11.61 12.68
CA SER A 405 -10.48 11.97 12.16
C SER A 405 -10.38 11.91 10.64
N HIS A 406 -11.14 11.03 10.00
CA HIS A 406 -11.09 10.76 8.56
C HIS A 406 -12.47 10.38 8.02
N PRO A 407 -13.47 11.28 8.12
CA PRO A 407 -14.79 10.98 7.61
C PRO A 407 -14.74 10.68 6.11
N SER A 408 -15.54 9.73 5.63
CA SER A 408 -15.69 9.44 4.20
C SER A 408 -16.86 10.21 3.60
N SER A 409 -16.87 10.35 2.28
CA SER A 409 -17.98 10.94 1.53
C SER A 409 -19.30 10.23 1.84
N SER A 410 -19.29 8.90 1.94
CA SER A 410 -20.48 8.11 2.27
C SER A 410 -21.02 8.40 3.68
N ILE A 411 -20.17 8.56 4.69
CA ILE A 411 -20.63 8.89 6.06
C ILE A 411 -21.27 10.28 6.08
N ILE A 412 -20.70 11.24 5.36
CA ILE A 412 -21.27 12.60 5.25
C ILE A 412 -22.67 12.54 4.64
N THR A 413 -22.87 11.73 3.60
CA THR A 413 -24.18 11.55 2.97
C THR A 413 -25.22 10.95 3.92
N GLU A 414 -24.84 9.97 4.74
CA GLU A 414 -25.75 9.39 5.74
C GLU A 414 -26.19 10.43 6.78
N ILE A 415 -25.26 11.25 7.28
CA ILE A 415 -25.58 12.30 8.27
C ILE A 415 -26.36 13.45 7.64
N LEU A 416 -26.09 13.79 6.37
CA LEU A 416 -26.90 14.74 5.60
C LEU A 416 -28.35 14.28 5.53
N ALA A 417 -28.60 13.01 5.22
CA ALA A 417 -29.95 12.46 5.16
C ALA A 417 -30.67 12.53 6.52
N VAL A 418 -29.95 12.49 7.64
CA VAL A 418 -30.53 12.72 8.97
C VAL A 418 -30.85 14.21 9.18
N ALA A 419 -29.91 15.11 8.84
CA ALA A 419 -30.08 16.55 9.02
C ALA A 419 -31.20 17.16 8.15
N GLN A 420 -31.55 16.52 7.03
CA GLN A 420 -32.65 16.92 6.14
C GLN A 420 -34.02 16.40 6.59
N LYS A 421 -34.09 15.47 7.56
CA LYS A 421 -35.37 14.99 8.08
C LYS A 421 -36.04 16.06 8.92
N ASP A 422 -37.37 16.04 8.89
CA ASP A 422 -38.18 16.82 9.83
C ASP A 422 -38.19 16.14 11.20
N LEU A 423 -37.18 16.46 12.01
CA LEU A 423 -37.04 15.96 13.38
C LEU A 423 -37.82 16.85 14.35
N LYS A 424 -38.71 16.25 15.13
CA LYS A 424 -39.50 16.95 16.17
C LYS A 424 -38.63 17.35 17.37
N ASN A 425 -37.61 16.55 17.65
CA ASN A 425 -36.67 16.83 18.73
C ASN A 425 -35.62 17.83 18.22
N GLU A 426 -35.80 19.12 18.57
CA GLU A 426 -34.94 20.23 18.13
C GLU A 426 -33.47 20.06 18.57
N LYS A 427 -33.25 19.41 19.71
CA LYS A 427 -31.90 19.11 20.21
C LYS A 427 -31.17 18.14 19.28
N ASN A 428 -31.82 17.05 18.87
CA ASN A 428 -31.27 16.10 17.90
C ASN A 428 -31.09 16.72 16.51
N LYS A 429 -32.00 17.62 16.09
CA LYS A 429 -31.88 18.39 14.84
C LYS A 429 -30.65 19.28 14.84
N ALA A 430 -30.45 20.06 15.91
CA ALA A 430 -29.27 20.90 16.07
C ALA A 430 -27.97 20.07 16.08
N ALA A 431 -27.96 18.93 16.80
CA ALA A 431 -26.82 18.02 16.83
C ALA A 431 -26.49 17.45 15.45
N ALA A 432 -27.50 17.08 14.64
CA ALA A 432 -27.30 16.54 13.30
C ALA A 432 -26.65 17.57 12.36
N ILE A 433 -27.14 18.82 12.40
CA ILE A 433 -26.60 19.94 11.61
C ILE A 433 -25.16 20.25 12.03
N ALA A 434 -24.89 20.34 13.34
CA ALA A 434 -23.55 20.60 13.86
C ALA A 434 -22.55 19.49 13.48
N THR A 435 -22.98 18.23 13.57
CA THR A 435 -22.18 17.06 13.18
C THR A 435 -21.85 17.10 11.70
N LEU A 436 -22.84 17.35 10.84
CA LEU A 436 -22.62 17.49 9.40
C LEU A 436 -21.58 18.57 9.08
N GLY A 437 -21.71 19.75 9.70
CA GLY A 437 -20.75 20.85 9.53
C GLY A 437 -19.33 20.47 9.94
N ALA A 438 -19.16 19.76 11.06
CA ALA A 438 -17.87 19.27 11.52
C ALA A 438 -17.25 18.24 10.57
N LEU A 439 -18.02 17.26 10.12
CA LEU A 439 -17.56 16.22 9.20
C LEU A 439 -17.11 16.81 7.86
N ILE A 440 -17.89 17.72 7.28
CA ILE A 440 -17.52 18.43 6.03
C ILE A 440 -16.22 19.21 6.23
N LYS A 441 -16.10 19.95 7.34
CA LYS A 441 -14.88 20.72 7.65
C LYS A 441 -13.66 19.82 7.72
N THR A 442 -13.75 18.67 8.41
CA THR A 442 -12.65 17.70 8.51
C THR A 442 -12.32 17.10 7.15
N TYR A 443 -13.33 16.64 6.38
CA TYR A 443 -13.15 16.06 5.05
C TYR A 443 -12.43 17.02 4.09
N CYS A 444 -12.87 18.28 4.02
CA CYS A 444 -12.27 19.31 3.16
C CYS A 444 -10.86 19.74 3.59
N ARG A 445 -10.47 19.49 4.85
CA ARG A 445 -9.09 19.68 5.30
C ARG A 445 -8.20 18.49 4.96
N ALA A 446 -8.72 17.27 5.03
CA ALA A 446 -7.98 16.06 4.67
C ALA A 446 -7.71 15.94 3.16
N HIS A 447 -8.53 16.56 2.30
CA HIS A 447 -8.40 16.48 0.84
C HIS A 447 -8.09 17.84 0.19
N PRO A 448 -6.88 18.42 0.35
CA PRO A 448 -6.58 19.75 -0.18
C PRO A 448 -6.63 19.85 -1.71
N LYS A 449 -6.42 18.76 -2.46
CA LYS A 449 -6.55 18.77 -3.94
C LYS A 449 -7.99 18.98 -4.42
N SER A 450 -9.00 18.69 -3.58
CA SER A 450 -10.38 19.11 -3.88
C SER A 450 -10.56 20.64 -3.82
N ARG A 451 -9.56 21.40 -3.32
CA ARG A 451 -9.52 22.87 -3.40
C ARG A 451 -8.95 23.38 -4.72
N GLN A 452 -7.97 22.69 -5.31
CA GLN A 452 -7.30 23.15 -6.54
C GLN A 452 -8.11 22.90 -7.82
N ALA A 453 -8.91 21.83 -7.88
CA ALA A 453 -9.93 21.67 -8.93
C ALA A 453 -11.13 22.66 -8.79
N ARG A 454 -11.11 23.53 -7.76
CA ARG A 454 -12.23 24.41 -7.37
C ARG A 454 -11.79 25.85 -7.07
N ALA A 455 -10.82 26.39 -7.80
CA ALA A 455 -10.46 27.81 -7.70
C ALA A 455 -11.65 28.78 -7.97
N ASN A 456 -12.76 28.30 -8.56
CA ASN A 456 -13.97 29.10 -8.81
C ASN A 456 -15.19 28.80 -7.89
N GLN A 457 -15.08 27.97 -6.85
CA GLN A 457 -16.17 27.81 -5.87
C GLN A 457 -15.59 27.53 -4.48
N ARG A 458 -15.63 28.55 -3.62
CA ARG A 458 -15.13 28.53 -2.24
C ARG A 458 -15.70 27.32 -1.48
N CYS A 459 -14.83 26.49 -0.90
CA CYS A 459 -15.20 25.76 0.32
C CYS A 459 -15.57 26.84 1.34
N PRO A 460 -16.76 26.82 1.98
CA PRO A 460 -17.13 27.88 2.90
C PRO A 460 -16.12 27.91 4.06
N GLN A 461 -15.27 28.95 4.07
CA GLN A 461 -14.56 29.35 5.26
C GLN A 461 -15.60 29.92 6.20
N VAL A 462 -15.98 29.15 7.22
CA VAL A 462 -16.75 29.67 8.35
C VAL A 462 -15.79 30.55 9.16
N HIS A 463 -15.70 31.83 8.78
CA HIS A 463 -15.05 32.84 9.61
C HIS A 463 -16.02 33.23 10.74
N GLY A 464 -15.50 33.23 11.97
CA GLY A 464 -16.24 33.65 13.15
C GLY A 464 -16.65 35.12 13.02
N GLY A 465 -17.96 35.36 12.93
CA GLY A 465 -18.54 36.69 12.89
C GLY A 465 -20.04 36.62 13.12
N ARG A 466 -20.46 37.06 14.31
CA ARG A 466 -21.81 37.41 14.79
C ARG A 466 -22.98 36.55 14.25
N VAL A 467 -23.42 35.63 15.10
CA VAL A 467 -24.73 34.99 15.02
C VAL A 467 -25.81 36.03 15.37
N GLY A 468 -26.25 36.78 14.35
CA GLY A 468 -27.60 37.35 14.32
C GLY A 468 -28.53 36.32 13.70
N ALA A 469 -29.73 36.17 14.26
CA ALA A 469 -30.73 35.19 13.87
C ALA A 469 -30.98 35.15 12.35
N VAL A 470 -30.26 34.27 11.65
CA VAL A 470 -30.52 33.88 10.27
C VAL A 470 -30.86 32.40 10.33
N GLN A 471 -32.05 32.07 9.83
CA GLN A 471 -32.65 30.75 9.91
C GLN A 471 -31.65 29.67 9.44
N ALA A 472 -31.52 28.60 10.23
CA ALA A 472 -30.65 27.46 9.94
C ALA A 472 -30.86 26.84 8.54
N GLY A 473 -31.98 27.16 7.87
CA GLY A 473 -32.27 26.81 6.47
C GLY A 473 -31.34 27.47 5.45
N ASP A 474 -30.91 28.72 5.65
CA ASP A 474 -30.06 29.43 4.69
C ASP A 474 -28.61 28.94 4.73
N LEU A 475 -28.13 28.54 5.91
CA LEU A 475 -26.82 27.90 6.07
C LEU A 475 -26.81 26.51 5.40
N LEU A 476 -27.92 25.76 5.50
CA LEU A 476 -28.11 24.48 4.81
C LEU A 476 -28.13 24.67 3.29
N ALA A 477 -28.85 25.66 2.77
CA ALA A 477 -28.91 25.94 1.33
C ALA A 477 -27.55 26.32 0.73
N HIS A 478 -26.75 27.12 1.46
CA HIS A 478 -25.40 27.50 1.02
C HIS A 478 -24.34 26.40 1.14
N VAL A 479 -24.47 25.49 2.13
CA VAL A 479 -23.54 24.36 2.31
C VAL A 479 -23.90 23.17 1.41
N LEU A 480 -25.17 22.96 1.08
CA LEU A 480 -25.67 21.73 0.44
C LEU A 480 -25.83 21.78 -1.08
N ALA A 481 -26.00 22.95 -1.70
CA ALA A 481 -26.50 22.99 -3.09
C ALA A 481 -25.52 22.50 -4.17
N ARG A 482 -24.21 22.29 -3.89
CA ARG A 482 -23.21 21.95 -4.94
C ARG A 482 -22.02 21.03 -4.56
N PRO A 483 -21.57 20.85 -3.29
CA PRO A 483 -20.31 20.12 -3.04
C PRO A 483 -20.39 18.58 -3.03
N ALA A 484 -21.47 17.97 -2.51
CA ALA A 484 -21.53 16.52 -2.25
C ALA A 484 -21.66 15.69 -3.53
N GLU A 485 -22.53 16.09 -4.46
CA GLU A 485 -22.72 15.38 -5.74
C GLU A 485 -21.49 15.50 -6.68
N ARG A 486 -20.74 16.61 -6.60
CA ARG A 486 -19.54 16.84 -7.44
C ARG A 486 -18.24 16.30 -6.84
N CYS A 487 -18.18 16.04 -5.52
CA CYS A 487 -17.07 15.32 -4.90
C CYS A 487 -17.10 13.83 -5.25
N ALA A 488 -18.29 13.21 -5.22
CA ALA A 488 -18.47 11.79 -5.57
C ALA A 488 -18.09 11.49 -7.03
N ALA A 489 -18.30 12.45 -7.95
CA ALA A 489 -17.90 12.33 -9.35
C ALA A 489 -16.36 12.29 -9.55
N VAL A 490 -15.58 12.96 -8.70
CA VAL A 490 -14.10 12.95 -8.76
C VAL A 490 -13.53 11.64 -8.22
N GLU A 491 -14.14 11.08 -7.18
CA GLU A 491 -13.78 9.77 -6.61
C GLU A 491 -14.08 8.62 -7.61
N HIS A 492 -15.18 8.73 -8.37
CA HIS A 492 -15.47 7.83 -9.49
C HIS A 492 -14.48 7.96 -10.66
N GLN A 493 -13.96 9.17 -10.95
CA GLN A 493 -12.91 9.35 -11.96
C GLN A 493 -11.56 8.81 -11.48
N GLU A 494 -11.17 8.95 -10.21
CA GLU A 494 -9.94 8.35 -9.69
C GLU A 494 -10.03 6.82 -9.62
N HIS A 495 -11.19 6.23 -9.33
CA HIS A 495 -11.40 4.79 -9.44
C HIS A 495 -11.40 4.29 -10.90
N ALA A 496 -11.90 5.09 -11.85
CA ALA A 496 -11.86 4.76 -13.28
C ALA A 496 -10.44 4.82 -13.87
N VAL A 497 -9.58 5.71 -13.35
CA VAL A 497 -8.15 5.81 -13.76
C VAL A 497 -7.30 4.70 -13.12
N ARG A 498 -7.76 4.08 -12.01
CA ARG A 498 -7.04 2.98 -11.32
C ARG A 498 -7.27 1.58 -11.91
N HIS A 499 -8.11 1.40 -12.94
CA HIS A 499 -8.26 0.11 -13.63
C HIS A 499 -8.61 0.26 -15.13
N PRO A 500 -7.61 0.41 -16.02
CA PRO A 500 -7.84 0.35 -17.47
C PRO A 500 -8.15 -1.08 -17.96
N GLN A 501 -7.62 -2.12 -17.27
CA GLN A 501 -7.68 -3.50 -17.76
C GLN A 501 -9.08 -4.14 -17.73
N ARG A 502 -9.95 -3.75 -16.80
CA ARG A 502 -11.29 -4.38 -16.66
C ARG A 502 -12.29 -3.93 -17.73
N GLN A 503 -12.18 -2.68 -18.20
CA GLN A 503 -13.02 -2.19 -19.30
C GLN A 503 -12.59 -2.73 -20.68
N GLN A 504 -11.33 -3.15 -20.82
CA GLN A 504 -10.81 -3.74 -22.05
C GLN A 504 -11.22 -5.22 -22.19
N GLU A 505 -11.28 -5.96 -21.07
CA GLU A 505 -11.82 -7.33 -21.02
C GLU A 505 -13.34 -7.38 -21.27
N ASP A 506 -14.11 -6.44 -20.73
CA ASP A 506 -15.57 -6.37 -20.98
C ASP A 506 -15.92 -5.97 -22.43
N ARG A 507 -15.04 -5.21 -23.11
CA ARG A 507 -15.19 -4.91 -24.55
C ARG A 507 -14.77 -6.10 -25.42
N ALA A 508 -13.74 -6.84 -25.03
CA ALA A 508 -13.33 -8.06 -25.73
C ALA A 508 -14.38 -9.18 -25.60
N HIS A 509 -15.01 -9.34 -24.42
CA HIS A 509 -16.08 -10.32 -24.23
C HIS A 509 -17.37 -9.97 -25.00
N ARG A 510 -17.71 -8.67 -25.14
CA ARG A 510 -18.87 -8.25 -25.96
C ARG A 510 -18.60 -8.39 -27.46
N ALA A 511 -17.36 -8.17 -27.91
CA ALA A 511 -16.98 -8.40 -29.31
C ALA A 511 -16.98 -9.91 -29.66
N ALA A 512 -16.54 -10.78 -28.74
CA ALA A 512 -16.56 -12.23 -28.94
C ALA A 512 -17.98 -12.83 -28.91
N SER A 513 -18.89 -12.29 -28.09
CA SER A 513 -20.29 -12.75 -28.05
C SER A 513 -21.09 -12.31 -29.28
N SER A 514 -20.72 -11.20 -29.92
CA SER A 514 -21.33 -10.72 -31.16
C SER A 514 -20.93 -11.52 -32.41
N GLN A 515 -19.81 -12.25 -32.39
CA GLN A 515 -19.35 -13.09 -33.50
C GLN A 515 -19.86 -14.54 -33.42
N ALA A 516 -20.42 -14.97 -32.28
CA ALA A 516 -20.94 -16.32 -32.09
C ALA A 516 -22.36 -16.55 -32.63
N ASP A 517 -23.12 -15.49 -32.93
CA ASP A 517 -24.51 -15.58 -33.40
C ASP A 517 -24.68 -15.63 -34.94
N TRP A 518 -23.58 -15.64 -35.71
CA TRP A 518 -23.62 -15.73 -37.18
C TRP A 518 -23.35 -17.13 -37.76
N LYS A 519 -23.28 -18.17 -36.91
CA LYS A 519 -23.16 -19.58 -37.36
C LYS A 519 -24.24 -20.46 -36.74
N ARG A 520 -25.48 -20.31 -37.19
CA ARG A 520 -26.49 -21.38 -37.14
C ARG A 520 -27.55 -21.16 -38.21
N ALA A 521 -27.29 -21.69 -39.40
CA ALA A 521 -28.30 -21.95 -40.42
C ALA A 521 -28.89 -23.37 -40.20
N PRO A 522 -30.18 -23.62 -40.50
CA PRO A 522 -30.84 -24.88 -40.21
C PRO A 522 -30.74 -25.87 -41.38
N GLU A 523 -30.33 -27.10 -41.09
CA GLU A 523 -30.40 -28.23 -42.02
C GLU A 523 -31.81 -28.82 -42.02
N ARG A 524 -32.44 -28.80 -43.21
CA ARG A 524 -33.65 -29.55 -43.55
C ARG A 524 -33.27 -30.97 -43.96
N ARG A 525 -34.05 -31.95 -43.47
CA ARG A 525 -34.52 -33.22 -44.09
C ARG A 525 -34.79 -34.20 -42.95
N GLY A 526 -35.80 -35.05 -42.92
CA GLY A 526 -36.81 -35.42 -43.90
C GLY A 526 -37.74 -36.44 -43.24
N VAL A 527 -38.94 -36.52 -43.80
CA VAL A 527 -40.04 -37.42 -43.45
C VAL A 527 -39.64 -38.90 -43.59
N THR A 528 -40.09 -39.75 -42.66
CA THR A 528 -40.62 -41.09 -42.97
C THR A 528 -41.47 -41.65 -41.83
N ASN A 529 -42.64 -42.16 -42.20
CA ASN A 529 -43.63 -42.90 -41.41
C ASN A 529 -43.06 -44.17 -40.75
N ASN A 530 -43.57 -44.55 -39.57
CA ASN A 530 -44.57 -45.64 -39.44
C ASN A 530 -44.88 -46.01 -37.97
N ARG A 531 -46.19 -46.24 -37.76
CA ARG A 531 -46.93 -46.88 -36.64
C ARG A 531 -47.07 -46.16 -35.32
#